data_AF-A0A1A0HBW1-F1
#
_entry.id   AF-A0A1A0HBW1-F1
#
_cell.length_a   1.000
_cell.length_b   1.000
_cell.length_c   1.000
_cell.angle_alpha   90.00
_cell.angle_beta   90.00
_cell.angle_gamma   90.00
#
_symmetry.space_group_name_H-M   'P 1'
#
loop_
_entity.id
_entity.type
_entity.pdbx_description
1 polymer ?
#
loop_
_entity_poly.entity_id
_entity_poly.type
_entity_poly.pdbx_seq_one_letter_code
_entity_poly.pdbx_strand_id
1 'polypeptide(L)'
;MAPQKTVDLNKPLDAAEEAVIRRVPLEPELATVALTLHGDIYRQAQGKTNHAIVWHPLTQAYICIVFLVSTAYVFKDLVEVLDSMREFFDLLMHNKYVLTRYFPAMIFVAGTVGLISFTITDEFRVISDKMASDKYMAQVFRFPLRIYANAQPTEQNSAFVKSASQSTDFIEYRNSPIAVVTVVPLPNQSTSDTFFAKITGLHVRKSYRSAGAESDLLEYAKEKARLLCSRYVADNKIHTKNMRIVLVAEAYSVDQNLTSLYQKLGFSVKNKTTKLDPYSAEATKHFFYVIPAGALLNFFGVFRVTYELQLDNVVDLVAESSAAKKNKNKLRKRT
;
A
#
# COMPACT_ATOMS: atom_id res chain seq x y z
N MET A 1 -5.51 27.59 10.21
CA MET A 1 -5.32 26.42 9.34
C MET A 1 -3.88 26.45 8.87
N ALA A 2 -3.09 25.39 9.12
CA ALA A 2 -1.75 25.30 8.54
C ALA A 2 -1.87 25.24 7.01
N PRO A 3 -1.04 25.98 6.24
CA PRO A 3 -1.07 25.94 4.80
C PRO A 3 -0.83 24.50 4.33
N GLN A 4 -1.81 23.89 3.67
CA GLN A 4 -1.70 22.50 3.23
C GLN A 4 -0.85 22.44 1.97
N LYS A 5 0.19 21.61 2.00
CA LYS A 5 0.97 21.30 0.82
C LYS A 5 0.17 20.32 -0.05
N THR A 6 -0.19 20.76 -1.24
CA THR A 6 -0.81 19.87 -2.23
C THR A 6 0.30 19.27 -3.08
N VAL A 7 0.34 17.95 -3.17
CA VAL A 7 1.20 17.30 -4.15
C VAL A 7 0.33 16.71 -5.24
N ASP A 8 0.49 17.27 -6.44
CA ASP A 8 -0.08 16.69 -7.64
C ASP A 8 0.78 15.49 -8.07
N LEU A 9 0.20 14.30 -8.08
CA LEU A 9 0.88 13.08 -8.50
C LEU A 9 1.13 13.05 -10.03
N ASN A 10 0.43 13.88 -10.80
CA ASN A 10 0.51 13.90 -12.26
C ASN A 10 1.50 14.93 -12.80
N LYS A 11 2.02 15.82 -11.95
CA LYS A 11 3.00 16.82 -12.35
C LYS A 11 4.43 16.34 -12.06
N PRO A 12 5.38 16.62 -12.97
CA PRO A 12 6.79 16.38 -12.66
C PRO A 12 7.20 17.24 -11.46
N LEU A 13 8.20 16.76 -10.72
CA LEU A 13 8.80 17.57 -9.66
C LEU A 13 9.46 18.81 -10.26
N ASP A 14 9.48 19.89 -9.48
CA ASP A 14 10.16 21.11 -9.87
C ASP A 14 11.64 20.83 -10.15
N ALA A 15 12.13 21.35 -11.27
CA ALA A 15 13.53 21.25 -11.67
C ALA A 15 14.43 22.28 -10.99
N ALA A 16 13.85 23.38 -10.52
CA ALA A 16 14.57 24.45 -9.82
C ALA A 16 14.91 24.08 -8.38
N GLU A 17 14.14 23.16 -7.78
CA GLU A 17 14.32 22.72 -6.39
C GLU A 17 15.54 21.78 -6.24
N GLU A 18 16.26 21.93 -5.13
CA GLU A 18 17.49 21.19 -4.86
C GLU A 18 17.22 19.68 -4.77
N ALA A 19 18.08 18.89 -5.42
CA ALA A 19 17.98 17.43 -5.48
C ALA A 19 18.44 16.74 -4.18
N VAL A 20 17.85 17.13 -3.04
CA VAL A 20 18.12 16.55 -1.72
C VAL A 20 17.06 15.52 -1.37
N ILE A 21 17.52 14.35 -0.91
CA ILE A 21 16.68 13.34 -0.28
C ILE A 21 16.73 13.55 1.23
N ARG A 22 15.57 13.72 1.87
CA ARG A 22 15.50 13.89 3.33
C ARG A 22 14.34 13.13 3.94
N ARG A 23 14.53 12.68 5.17
CA ARG A 23 13.47 12.14 6.03
C ARG A 23 12.77 13.29 6.74
N VAL A 24 11.45 13.36 6.64
CA VAL A 24 10.63 14.40 7.28
C VAL A 24 9.52 13.74 8.09
N PRO A 25 9.33 14.08 9.38
CA PRO A 25 8.21 13.57 10.14
C PRO A 25 6.89 14.13 9.61
N LEU A 26 5.77 13.53 9.98
CA LEU A 26 4.47 14.11 9.68
C LEU A 26 4.31 15.46 10.36
N GLU A 27 4.10 16.49 9.54
CA GLU A 27 3.75 17.85 9.93
C GLU A 27 2.29 18.14 9.52
N PRO A 28 1.59 19.08 10.20
CA PRO A 28 0.22 19.46 9.85
C PRO A 28 0.05 19.84 8.37
N GLU A 29 1.08 20.45 7.77
CA GLU A 29 1.12 20.88 6.37
C GLU A 29 1.16 19.69 5.38
N LEU A 30 1.69 18.54 5.82
CA LEU A 30 1.85 17.32 5.04
C LEU A 30 0.69 16.33 5.23
N ALA A 31 -0.30 16.64 6.06
CA ALA A 31 -1.41 15.74 6.38
C ALA A 31 -2.19 15.29 5.14
N THR A 32 -2.51 16.22 4.24
CA THR A 32 -3.19 15.91 2.98
C THR A 32 -2.32 15.03 2.07
N VAL A 33 -1.00 15.26 2.05
CA VAL A 33 -0.05 14.45 1.28
C VAL A 33 0.04 13.02 1.82
N ALA A 34 0.04 12.87 3.14
CA ALA A 34 -0.04 11.57 3.80
C ALA A 34 -1.21 10.75 3.27
N LEU A 35 -2.40 11.36 3.28
CA LEU A 35 -3.62 10.71 2.85
C LEU A 35 -3.57 10.33 1.37
N THR A 36 -3.10 11.23 0.52
CA THR A 36 -2.98 10.99 -0.93
C THR A 36 -1.98 9.87 -1.24
N LEU A 37 -0.84 9.83 -0.55
CA LEU A 37 0.15 8.76 -0.75
C LEU A 37 -0.34 7.40 -0.25
N HIS A 38 -1.09 7.36 0.86
CA HIS A 38 -1.79 6.14 1.30
C HIS A 38 -2.84 5.72 0.27
N GLY A 39 -3.60 6.67 -0.28
CA GLY A 39 -4.46 6.54 -1.46
C GLY A 39 -3.82 5.77 -2.60
N ASP A 40 -2.65 6.25 -2.99
CA ASP A 40 -1.90 5.75 -4.13
C ASP A 40 -1.42 4.29 -3.96
N ILE A 41 -1.22 3.79 -2.74
CA ILE A 41 -0.91 2.36 -2.48
C ILE A 41 -1.94 1.46 -3.17
N TYR A 42 -3.22 1.72 -2.93
CA TYR A 42 -4.30 0.87 -3.43
C TYR A 42 -4.52 1.07 -4.93
N ARG A 43 -4.31 2.28 -5.45
CA ARG A 43 -4.35 2.53 -6.91
C ARG A 43 -3.22 1.81 -7.64
N GLN A 44 -2.02 1.78 -7.07
CA GLN A 44 -0.92 1.00 -7.60
C GLN A 44 -1.16 -0.52 -7.46
N ALA A 45 -1.76 -0.97 -6.34
CA ALA A 45 -2.17 -2.37 -6.17
C ALA A 45 -3.24 -2.79 -7.20
N GLN A 46 -4.21 -1.92 -7.50
CA GLN A 46 -5.17 -2.10 -8.59
C GLN A 46 -4.46 -2.29 -9.93
N GLY A 47 -3.50 -1.42 -10.27
CA GLY A 47 -2.72 -1.53 -11.49
C GLY A 47 -1.92 -2.84 -11.59
N LYS A 48 -1.26 -3.25 -10.49
CA LYS A 48 -0.53 -4.54 -10.41
C LYS A 48 -1.47 -5.74 -10.54
N THR A 49 -2.65 -5.67 -9.94
CA THR A 49 -3.66 -6.73 -10.00
C THR A 49 -4.23 -6.87 -11.41
N ASN A 50 -4.57 -5.76 -12.07
CA ASN A 50 -5.01 -5.76 -13.47
C ASN A 50 -3.95 -6.41 -14.38
N HIS A 51 -2.69 -6.02 -14.20
CA HIS A 51 -1.58 -6.63 -14.93
C HIS A 51 -1.49 -8.15 -14.66
N ALA A 52 -1.59 -8.56 -13.40
CA ALA A 52 -1.54 -9.98 -13.03
C ALA A 52 -2.69 -10.79 -13.63
N ILE A 53 -3.90 -10.25 -13.70
CA ILE A 53 -5.08 -10.90 -14.30
C ILE A 53 -4.90 -11.07 -15.80
N VAL A 54 -4.46 -10.01 -16.51
CA VAL A 54 -4.25 -10.04 -17.96
C VAL A 54 -3.19 -11.08 -18.31
N TRP A 55 -2.07 -11.08 -17.61
CA TRP A 55 -0.94 -11.99 -17.86
C TRP A 55 -1.07 -13.36 -17.21
N HIS A 56 -2.19 -13.65 -16.57
CA HIS A 56 -2.43 -14.96 -15.97
C HIS A 56 -2.45 -16.04 -17.07
N PRO A 57 -1.77 -17.20 -16.89
CA PRO A 57 -1.67 -18.23 -17.93
C PRO A 57 -3.03 -18.70 -18.48
N LEU A 58 -4.04 -18.80 -17.62
CA LEU A 58 -5.38 -19.20 -18.05
C LEU A 58 -6.11 -18.08 -18.83
N THR A 59 -5.86 -16.81 -18.50
CA THR A 59 -6.35 -15.68 -19.30
C THR A 59 -5.69 -15.68 -20.67
N GLN A 60 -4.37 -15.89 -20.74
CA GLN A 60 -3.64 -15.98 -21.99
C GLN A 60 -4.11 -17.16 -22.84
N ALA A 61 -4.33 -18.34 -22.24
CA ALA A 61 -4.89 -19.50 -22.93
C ALA A 61 -6.30 -19.20 -23.49
N TYR A 62 -7.16 -18.56 -22.70
CA TYR A 62 -8.49 -18.12 -23.15
C TYR A 62 -8.40 -17.15 -24.33
N ILE A 63 -7.54 -16.13 -24.24
CA ILE A 63 -7.29 -15.18 -25.33
C ILE A 63 -6.83 -15.93 -26.59
N CYS A 64 -5.86 -16.84 -26.47
CA CYS A 64 -5.36 -17.65 -27.58
C CYS A 64 -6.45 -18.52 -28.21
N ILE A 65 -7.29 -19.19 -27.41
CA ILE A 65 -8.39 -20.02 -27.90
C ILE A 65 -9.39 -19.19 -28.68
N VAL A 66 -9.82 -18.03 -28.13
CA VAL A 66 -10.78 -17.16 -28.81
C VAL A 66 -10.21 -16.65 -30.13
N PHE A 67 -8.94 -16.21 -30.15
CA PHE A 67 -8.31 -15.77 -31.39
C PHE A 67 -8.10 -16.91 -32.38
N LEU A 68 -7.77 -18.13 -31.93
CA LEU A 68 -7.61 -19.30 -32.80
C LEU A 68 -8.94 -19.68 -33.46
N VAL A 69 -10.02 -19.76 -32.68
CA VAL A 69 -11.38 -20.04 -33.20
C VAL A 69 -11.82 -18.94 -34.15
N SER A 70 -11.59 -17.67 -33.79
CA SER A 70 -11.92 -16.53 -34.66
C SER A 70 -11.12 -16.56 -35.96
N THR A 71 -9.84 -16.92 -35.89
CA THR A 71 -8.97 -17.08 -37.06
C THR A 71 -9.50 -18.19 -37.96
N ALA A 72 -9.78 -19.37 -37.41
CA ALA A 72 -10.35 -20.48 -38.18
C ALA A 72 -11.68 -20.07 -38.84
N TYR A 73 -12.55 -19.35 -38.13
CA TYR A 73 -13.82 -18.89 -38.68
C TYR A 73 -13.66 -17.85 -39.79
N VAL A 74 -12.85 -16.81 -39.57
CA VAL A 74 -12.66 -15.72 -40.54
C VAL A 74 -11.96 -16.21 -41.81
N PHE A 75 -10.99 -17.11 -41.66
CA PHE A 75 -10.23 -17.63 -42.81
C PHE A 75 -10.87 -18.84 -43.47
N LYS A 76 -11.89 -19.47 -42.89
CA LYS A 76 -12.62 -20.58 -43.53
C LYS A 76 -13.11 -20.19 -44.93
N ASP A 77 -13.81 -19.06 -45.02
CA ASP A 77 -14.35 -18.55 -46.29
C ASP A 77 -13.24 -18.21 -47.29
N LEU A 78 -12.06 -17.76 -46.83
CA LEU A 78 -10.93 -17.48 -47.72
C LEU A 78 -10.31 -18.78 -48.23
N VAL A 79 -10.05 -19.74 -47.34
CA VAL A 79 -9.43 -21.03 -47.69
C VAL A 79 -10.30 -21.83 -48.66
N GLU A 80 -11.62 -21.75 -48.55
CA GLU A 80 -12.54 -22.42 -49.48
C GLU A 80 -12.53 -21.85 -50.90
N VAL A 81 -12.08 -20.61 -51.10
CA VAL A 81 -12.12 -19.90 -52.40
C VAL A 81 -10.76 -19.84 -53.09
N LEU A 82 -9.68 -20.22 -52.40
CA LEU A 82 -8.31 -19.98 -52.86
C LEU A 82 -7.68 -21.22 -53.51
N ASP A 83 -7.15 -21.05 -54.72
CA ASP A 83 -6.47 -22.11 -55.47
C ASP A 83 -4.95 -22.15 -55.19
N SER A 84 -4.35 -21.08 -54.63
CA SER A 84 -2.94 -21.08 -54.23
C SER A 84 -2.62 -20.27 -52.96
N MET A 85 -1.52 -20.66 -52.29
CA MET A 85 -0.98 -19.95 -51.12
C MET A 85 -0.51 -18.52 -51.45
N ARG A 86 -0.16 -18.23 -52.71
CA ARG A 86 0.28 -16.90 -53.12
C ARG A 86 -0.89 -15.92 -53.20
N GLU A 87 -2.04 -16.38 -53.71
CA GLU A 87 -3.28 -15.61 -53.75
C GLU A 87 -3.83 -15.36 -52.34
N PHE A 88 -3.65 -16.31 -51.41
CA PHE A 88 -4.01 -16.13 -50.01
C PHE A 88 -3.35 -14.90 -49.38
N PHE A 89 -2.03 -14.77 -49.51
CA PHE A 89 -1.30 -13.64 -48.93
C PHE A 89 -1.58 -12.32 -49.64
N ASP A 90 -1.82 -12.36 -50.95
CA ASP A 90 -2.15 -11.15 -51.73
C ASP A 90 -3.55 -10.61 -51.35
N LEU A 91 -4.55 -11.50 -51.22
CA LEU A 91 -5.87 -11.15 -50.70
C LEU A 91 -5.82 -10.70 -49.24
N LEU A 92 -5.01 -11.33 -48.39
CA LEU A 92 -4.83 -10.92 -47.00
C LEU A 92 -4.31 -9.47 -46.88
N MET A 93 -3.30 -9.11 -47.66
CA MET A 93 -2.68 -7.79 -47.61
C MET A 93 -3.57 -6.68 -48.18
N HIS A 94 -4.36 -6.99 -49.21
CA HIS A 94 -5.20 -5.99 -49.87
C HIS A 94 -6.61 -5.89 -49.29
N ASN A 95 -7.08 -6.90 -48.55
CA ASN A 95 -8.46 -6.95 -48.06
C ASN A 95 -8.60 -6.49 -46.60
N LYS A 96 -8.84 -5.18 -46.44
CA LYS A 96 -9.16 -4.52 -45.15
C LYS A 96 -10.40 -5.11 -44.46
N TYR A 97 -11.22 -5.87 -45.17
CA TYR A 97 -12.42 -6.52 -44.64
C TYR A 97 -12.09 -7.64 -43.63
N VAL A 98 -10.95 -8.32 -43.79
CA VAL A 98 -10.48 -9.36 -42.85
C VAL A 98 -10.28 -8.76 -41.46
N LEU A 99 -9.62 -7.60 -41.37
CA LEU A 99 -9.43 -6.88 -40.09
C LEU A 99 -10.77 -6.49 -39.45
N THR A 100 -11.76 -6.13 -40.27
CA THR A 100 -13.08 -5.73 -39.77
C THR A 100 -13.82 -6.91 -39.14
N ARG A 101 -13.69 -8.11 -39.71
CA ARG A 101 -14.27 -9.34 -39.15
C ARG A 101 -13.62 -9.79 -37.83
N TYR A 102 -12.43 -9.32 -37.49
CA TYR A 102 -11.79 -9.57 -36.20
C TYR A 102 -12.29 -8.68 -35.06
N PHE A 103 -12.93 -7.54 -35.35
CA PHE A 103 -13.39 -6.62 -34.29
C PHE A 103 -14.31 -7.26 -33.26
N PRO A 104 -15.34 -8.06 -33.63
CA PRO A 104 -16.20 -8.73 -32.65
C PRO A 104 -15.41 -9.60 -31.68
N ALA A 105 -14.42 -10.36 -32.16
CA ALA A 105 -13.56 -11.18 -31.32
C ALA A 105 -12.71 -10.34 -30.36
N MET A 106 -12.11 -9.24 -30.87
CA MET A 106 -11.35 -8.30 -30.03
C MET A 106 -12.23 -7.65 -28.96
N ILE A 107 -13.43 -7.20 -29.31
CA ILE A 107 -14.39 -6.62 -28.37
C ILE A 107 -14.84 -7.65 -27.33
N PHE A 108 -15.07 -8.89 -27.74
CA PHE A 108 -15.46 -9.98 -26.84
C PHE A 108 -14.35 -10.30 -25.83
N VAL A 109 -13.10 -10.43 -26.28
CA VAL A 109 -11.94 -10.63 -25.41
C VAL A 109 -11.74 -9.44 -24.48
N ALA A 110 -11.73 -8.21 -25.01
CA ALA A 110 -11.55 -7.01 -24.23
C ALA A 110 -12.67 -6.82 -23.19
N GLY A 111 -13.92 -7.11 -23.58
CA GLY A 111 -15.08 -7.03 -22.70
C GLY A 111 -15.05 -8.08 -21.59
N THR A 112 -14.72 -9.33 -21.89
CA THR A 112 -14.66 -10.42 -20.90
C THR A 112 -13.51 -10.23 -19.91
N VAL A 113 -12.29 -10.00 -20.40
CA VAL A 113 -11.12 -9.75 -19.53
C VAL A 113 -11.29 -8.43 -18.77
N GLY A 114 -11.75 -7.38 -19.46
CA GLY A 114 -11.99 -6.07 -18.85
C GLY A 114 -13.03 -6.11 -17.72
N LEU A 115 -14.13 -6.85 -17.90
CA LEU A 115 -15.16 -7.02 -16.88
C LEU A 115 -14.65 -7.78 -15.66
N ILE A 116 -13.90 -8.87 -15.86
CA ILE A 116 -13.28 -9.64 -14.77
C ILE A 116 -12.28 -8.75 -14.01
N SER A 117 -11.43 -8.04 -14.75
CA SER A 117 -10.40 -7.15 -14.19
C SER A 117 -11.02 -5.98 -13.41
N PHE A 118 -12.04 -5.34 -13.97
CA PHE A 118 -12.78 -4.27 -13.31
C PHE A 118 -13.41 -4.76 -12.01
N THR A 119 -14.11 -5.89 -12.04
CA THR A 119 -14.79 -6.44 -10.87
C THR A 119 -13.82 -6.72 -9.73
N ILE A 120 -12.71 -7.40 -10.02
CA ILE A 120 -11.74 -7.79 -8.99
C ILE A 120 -11.03 -6.55 -8.43
N THR A 121 -10.69 -5.60 -9.30
CA THR A 121 -9.87 -4.45 -8.87
C THR A 121 -10.65 -3.25 -8.39
N ASP A 122 -11.97 -3.21 -8.59
CA ASP A 122 -12.82 -2.14 -8.07
C ASP A 122 -12.79 -2.08 -6.53
N GLU A 123 -12.57 -3.20 -5.84
CA GLU A 123 -12.41 -3.20 -4.38
C GLU A 123 -11.24 -2.30 -3.93
N PHE A 124 -10.10 -2.32 -4.64
CA PHE A 124 -8.99 -1.41 -4.36
C PHE A 124 -9.35 0.06 -4.58
N ARG A 125 -10.15 0.35 -5.62
CA ARG A 125 -10.68 1.69 -5.85
C ARG A 125 -11.59 2.12 -4.71
N VAL A 126 -12.52 1.27 -4.30
CA VAL A 126 -13.46 1.54 -3.20
C VAL A 126 -12.69 1.78 -1.89
N ILE A 127 -11.64 1.00 -1.61
CA ILE A 127 -10.77 1.23 -0.47
C ILE A 127 -10.08 2.60 -0.56
N SER A 128 -9.55 2.94 -1.74
CA SER A 128 -8.93 4.24 -2.00
C SER A 128 -9.91 5.39 -1.75
N ASP A 129 -11.16 5.26 -2.17
CA ASP A 129 -12.17 6.30 -2.04
C ASP A 129 -12.69 6.41 -0.58
N LYS A 130 -12.77 5.28 0.15
CA LYS A 130 -13.11 5.25 1.58
C LYS A 130 -12.06 5.89 2.46
N MET A 131 -10.79 5.98 2.04
CA MET A 131 -9.74 6.60 2.85
C MET A 131 -10.02 8.06 3.20
N ALA A 132 -10.77 8.80 2.37
CA ALA A 132 -11.17 10.17 2.67
C ALA A 132 -12.19 10.29 3.83
N SER A 133 -12.77 9.18 4.29
CA SER A 133 -13.72 9.14 5.39
C SER A 133 -13.04 9.16 6.76
N ASP A 134 -13.64 9.87 7.72
CA ASP A 134 -13.06 10.03 9.07
C ASP A 134 -12.84 8.70 9.80
N LYS A 135 -13.76 7.74 9.62
CA LYS A 135 -13.66 6.42 10.22
C LYS A 135 -12.43 5.67 9.71
N TYR A 136 -12.20 5.70 8.41
CA TYR A 136 -11.07 4.99 7.78
C TYR A 136 -9.75 5.69 8.09
N MET A 137 -9.70 7.03 8.07
CA MET A 137 -8.52 7.79 8.51
C MET A 137 -8.13 7.46 9.96
N ALA A 138 -9.11 7.37 10.86
CA ALA A 138 -8.87 6.99 12.25
C ALA A 138 -8.32 5.55 12.39
N GLN A 139 -8.67 4.64 11.47
CA GLN A 139 -8.11 3.28 11.46
C GLN A 139 -6.67 3.25 10.93
N VAL A 140 -6.35 4.04 9.89
CA VAL A 140 -5.02 4.11 9.28
C VAL A 140 -4.01 4.83 10.18
N PHE A 141 -4.39 5.99 10.72
CA PHE A 141 -3.48 6.87 11.47
C PHE A 141 -3.65 6.79 12.98
N ARG A 142 -4.77 6.23 13.50
CA ARG A 142 -5.13 6.21 14.94
C ARG A 142 -5.36 7.58 15.58
N PHE A 143 -5.44 8.64 14.79
CA PHE A 143 -5.87 9.96 15.23
C PHE A 143 -6.70 10.63 14.11
N PRO A 144 -7.53 11.63 14.46
CA PRO A 144 -8.31 12.37 13.48
C PRO A 144 -7.41 13.31 12.66
N LEU A 145 -7.04 12.86 11.45
CA LEU A 145 -6.13 13.58 10.55
C LEU A 145 -6.66 14.98 10.17
N ARG A 146 -7.98 15.17 10.04
CA ARG A 146 -8.60 16.48 9.77
C ARG A 146 -8.36 17.50 10.88
N ILE A 147 -8.39 17.07 12.14
CA ILE A 147 -8.11 17.94 13.28
C ILE A 147 -6.62 18.28 13.30
N TYR A 148 -5.77 17.28 13.03
CA TYR A 148 -4.33 17.46 12.94
C TYR A 148 -3.92 18.43 11.82
N ALA A 149 -4.52 18.32 10.63
CA ALA A 149 -4.25 19.21 9.49
C ALA A 149 -4.63 20.68 9.76
N ASN A 150 -5.66 20.89 10.59
CA ASN A 150 -6.18 22.23 10.91
C ASN A 150 -5.50 22.88 12.12
N ALA A 151 -4.60 22.17 12.81
CA ALA A 151 -3.90 22.67 13.99
C ALA A 151 -3.21 24.02 13.71
N GLN A 152 -3.39 24.99 14.61
CA GLN A 152 -2.76 26.30 14.47
C GLN A 152 -1.26 26.24 14.86
N PRO A 153 -0.42 27.20 14.41
CA PRO A 153 0.99 27.26 14.79
C PRO A 153 1.21 27.28 16.32
N THR A 154 0.29 27.87 17.06
CA THR A 154 0.27 27.91 18.53
C THR A 154 0.02 26.53 19.16
N GLU A 155 -0.65 25.63 18.46
CA GLU A 155 -1.03 24.27 18.92
C GLU A 155 -0.05 23.18 18.44
N GLN A 156 0.94 23.54 17.62
CA GLN A 156 1.97 22.61 17.13
C GLN A 156 2.74 21.94 18.29
N ASN A 157 2.83 22.62 19.44
CA ASN A 157 3.48 22.10 20.63
C ASN A 157 2.58 21.23 21.52
N SER A 158 1.31 21.05 21.19
CA SER A 158 0.39 20.22 21.95
C SER A 158 0.85 18.77 22.02
N ALA A 159 0.55 18.09 23.13
CA ALA A 159 0.86 16.67 23.30
C ALA A 159 0.21 15.81 22.20
N PHE A 160 -0.96 16.23 21.70
CA PHE A 160 -1.65 15.60 20.58
C PHE A 160 -0.84 15.68 19.28
N VAL A 161 -0.42 16.87 18.85
CA VAL A 161 0.34 17.03 17.58
C VAL A 161 1.68 16.30 17.65
N LYS A 162 2.38 16.40 18.78
CA LYS A 162 3.63 15.64 19.02
C LYS A 162 3.42 14.13 19.00
N SER A 163 2.25 13.67 19.44
CA SER A 163 1.93 12.24 19.41
C SER A 163 1.63 11.72 18.02
N ALA A 164 0.93 12.52 17.21
CA ALA A 164 0.52 12.16 15.87
C ALA A 164 1.72 12.15 14.91
N SER A 165 2.62 13.13 15.02
CA SER A 165 3.83 13.21 14.18
C SER A 165 4.79 12.04 14.37
N GLN A 166 4.73 11.37 15.52
CA GLN A 166 5.56 10.21 15.80
C GLN A 166 5.15 8.97 15.01
N SER A 167 3.93 8.87 14.50
CA SER A 167 3.45 7.66 13.80
C SER A 167 3.94 7.55 12.35
N THR A 168 4.17 8.67 11.68
CA THR A 168 4.30 8.74 10.22
C THR A 168 5.54 9.53 9.84
N ASP A 169 6.33 8.99 8.91
CA ASP A 169 7.47 9.66 8.30
C ASP A 169 7.34 9.63 6.77
N PHE A 170 7.97 10.61 6.14
CA PHE A 170 8.10 10.72 4.70
C PHE A 170 9.57 10.67 4.28
N ILE A 171 9.78 10.23 3.04
CA ILE A 171 10.99 10.57 2.29
C ILE A 171 10.58 11.64 1.29
N GLU A 172 11.22 12.80 1.38
CA GLU A 172 11.07 13.90 0.44
C GLU A 172 12.24 13.92 -0.54
N TYR A 173 11.94 14.24 -1.79
CA TYR A 173 12.92 14.56 -2.82
C TYR A 173 12.48 15.86 -3.50
N ARG A 174 13.39 16.84 -3.64
CA ARG A 174 13.10 18.17 -4.19
C ARG A 174 11.89 18.84 -3.53
N ASN A 175 11.91 18.88 -2.19
CA ASN A 175 10.81 19.40 -1.39
C ASN A 175 9.45 18.76 -1.72
N SER A 176 9.40 17.51 -2.16
CA SER A 176 8.14 16.81 -2.45
C SER A 176 8.15 15.40 -1.83
N PRO A 177 7.16 15.03 -1.01
CA PRO A 177 7.05 13.68 -0.46
C PRO A 177 6.85 12.63 -1.56
N ILE A 178 7.86 11.77 -1.74
CA ILE A 178 7.87 10.68 -2.72
C ILE A 178 7.50 9.32 -2.11
N ALA A 179 7.63 9.19 -0.79
CA ALA A 179 7.33 7.98 -0.06
C ALA A 179 6.78 8.28 1.34
N VAL A 180 6.01 7.36 1.90
CA VAL A 180 5.42 7.46 3.24
C VAL A 180 5.49 6.12 3.96
N VAL A 181 5.75 6.16 5.25
CA VAL A 181 5.58 5.04 6.17
C VAL A 181 4.79 5.48 7.39
N THR A 182 3.77 4.71 7.74
CA THR A 182 2.95 4.93 8.94
C THR A 182 2.94 3.67 9.78
N VAL A 183 3.32 3.81 11.05
CA VAL A 183 3.31 2.76 12.05
C VAL A 183 2.38 3.17 13.18
N VAL A 184 1.46 2.28 13.55
CA VAL A 184 0.53 2.52 14.66
C VAL A 184 0.62 1.41 15.71
N PRO A 185 0.45 1.75 17.00
CA PRO A 185 0.37 0.75 18.06
C PRO A 185 -0.93 -0.06 17.97
N LEU A 186 -0.88 -1.34 18.34
CA LEU A 186 -2.03 -2.22 18.50
C LEU A 186 -2.26 -2.55 19.99
N PRO A 187 -2.73 -1.59 20.81
CA PRO A 187 -2.84 -1.78 22.26
C PRO A 187 -3.76 -2.94 22.64
N ASN A 188 -4.77 -3.25 21.84
CA ASN A 188 -5.71 -4.37 22.10
C ASN A 188 -5.07 -5.76 21.91
N GLN A 189 -3.94 -5.84 21.22
CA GLN A 189 -3.17 -7.08 21.03
C GLN A 189 -1.91 -7.09 21.90
N SER A 190 -1.46 -5.91 22.36
CA SER A 190 -0.34 -5.77 23.27
C SER A 190 -0.65 -6.30 24.66
N THR A 191 0.36 -6.88 25.29
CA THR A 191 0.36 -7.42 26.65
C THR A 191 1.47 -6.74 27.47
N SER A 192 1.63 -7.11 28.74
CA SER A 192 2.74 -6.61 29.59
C SER A 192 4.13 -6.95 29.05
N ASP A 193 4.22 -8.00 28.23
CA ASP A 193 5.50 -8.58 27.81
C ASP A 193 5.75 -8.40 26.30
N THR A 194 4.68 -8.21 25.51
CA THR A 194 4.76 -8.06 24.06
C THR A 194 3.99 -6.84 23.59
N PHE A 195 4.66 -5.96 22.86
CA PHE A 195 4.08 -4.81 22.18
C PHE A 195 3.93 -5.08 20.69
N PHE A 196 2.70 -4.93 20.20
CA PHE A 196 2.40 -5.05 18.78
C PHE A 196 2.28 -3.67 18.13
N ALA A 197 2.98 -3.50 17.02
CA ALA A 197 2.86 -2.34 16.14
C ALA A 197 2.51 -2.82 14.73
N LYS A 198 1.67 -2.08 14.01
CA LYS A 198 1.29 -2.38 12.63
C LYS A 198 1.77 -1.28 11.69
N ILE A 199 2.43 -1.66 10.60
CA ILE A 199 2.64 -0.80 9.45
C ILE A 199 1.30 -0.70 8.71
N THR A 200 0.64 0.45 8.80
CA THR A 200 -0.67 0.68 8.14
C THR A 200 -0.52 1.29 6.76
N GLY A 201 0.62 1.91 6.46
CA GLY A 201 1.01 2.26 5.11
C GLY A 201 2.52 2.25 4.95
N LEU A 202 2.96 1.71 3.83
CA LEU A 202 4.33 1.77 3.36
C LEU A 202 4.24 1.90 1.85
N HIS A 203 4.68 3.05 1.34
CA HIS A 203 4.48 3.38 -0.06
C HIS A 203 5.63 4.15 -0.64
N VAL A 204 5.96 3.83 -1.88
CA VAL A 204 6.83 4.62 -2.75
C VAL A 204 6.09 4.87 -4.06
N ARG A 205 6.11 6.12 -4.52
CA ARG A 205 5.59 6.46 -5.85
C ARG A 205 6.25 5.62 -6.94
N LYS A 206 5.46 5.21 -7.93
CA LYS A 206 5.90 4.32 -9.02
C LYS A 206 7.20 4.78 -9.69
N SER A 207 7.36 6.09 -9.92
CA SER A 207 8.56 6.69 -10.54
C SER A 207 9.84 6.54 -9.72
N TYR A 208 9.74 6.33 -8.40
CA TYR A 208 10.88 6.23 -7.47
C TYR A 208 11.11 4.82 -6.95
N ARG A 209 10.39 3.81 -7.48
CA ARG A 209 10.49 2.43 -6.99
C ARG A 209 11.90 1.84 -7.17
N SER A 210 12.60 2.18 -8.26
CA SER A 210 13.96 1.72 -8.52
C SER A 210 15.01 2.37 -7.61
N ALA A 211 14.67 3.43 -6.86
CA ALA A 211 15.60 4.13 -5.98
C ALA A 211 15.86 3.39 -4.65
N GLY A 212 15.16 2.28 -4.38
CA GLY A 212 15.36 1.49 -3.17
C GLY A 212 14.71 2.06 -1.91
N ALA A 213 13.96 3.16 -1.99
CA ALA A 213 13.35 3.83 -0.83
C ALA A 213 12.47 2.92 0.06
N GLU A 214 11.94 1.81 -0.47
CA GLU A 214 11.15 0.83 0.29
C GLU A 214 11.96 0.18 1.44
N SER A 215 13.27 -0.04 1.28
CA SER A 215 14.12 -0.57 2.35
C SER A 215 14.32 0.44 3.47
N ASP A 216 14.54 1.70 3.11
CA ASP A 216 14.78 2.79 4.06
C ASP A 216 13.51 3.06 4.88
N LEU A 217 12.34 3.04 4.23
CA LEU A 217 11.06 3.14 4.92
C LEU A 217 10.84 2.00 5.92
N LEU A 218 11.29 0.79 5.61
CA LEU A 218 11.21 -0.33 6.55
C LEU A 218 12.13 -0.15 7.74
N GLU A 219 13.32 0.39 7.55
CA GLU A 219 14.20 0.75 8.67
C GLU A 219 13.55 1.83 9.55
N TYR A 220 12.98 2.87 8.94
CA TYR A 220 12.23 3.89 9.66
C TYR A 220 11.03 3.28 10.40
N ALA A 221 10.35 2.30 9.82
CA ALA A 221 9.26 1.59 10.50
C ALA A 221 9.73 0.89 11.78
N LYS A 222 10.91 0.24 11.75
CA LYS A 222 11.49 -0.44 12.93
C LYS A 222 11.85 0.57 14.02
N GLU A 223 12.45 1.70 13.66
CA GLU A 223 12.75 2.78 14.60
C GLU A 223 11.48 3.37 15.23
N LYS A 224 10.44 3.60 14.43
CA LYS A 224 9.15 4.10 14.91
C LYS A 224 8.46 3.09 15.83
N ALA A 225 8.52 1.81 15.51
CA ALA A 225 8.00 0.76 16.39
C ALA A 225 8.68 0.79 17.76
N ARG A 226 10.01 0.98 17.82
CA ARG A 226 10.76 1.14 19.08
C ARG A 226 10.37 2.41 19.83
N LEU A 227 10.19 3.53 19.14
CA LEU A 227 9.77 4.78 19.77
C LEU A 227 8.34 4.69 20.36
N LEU A 228 7.40 4.11 19.60
CA LEU A 228 6.03 3.87 20.06
C LEU A 228 5.97 2.88 21.23
N CYS A 229 6.85 1.88 21.21
CA CYS A 229 7.04 0.90 22.28
C CYS A 229 7.48 1.59 23.58
N SER A 230 8.55 2.40 23.56
CA SER A 230 9.03 3.16 24.73
C SER A 230 7.94 4.05 25.32
N ARG A 231 7.12 4.67 24.46
CA ARG A 231 5.99 5.47 24.90
C ARG A 231 4.87 4.63 25.52
N TYR A 232 4.51 3.51 24.92
CA TYR A 232 3.51 2.59 25.48
C TYR A 232 3.90 2.12 26.88
N VAL A 233 5.19 1.84 27.13
CA VAL A 233 5.69 1.50 28.47
C VAL A 233 5.52 2.66 29.45
N ALA A 234 5.88 3.88 29.04
CA ALA A 234 5.75 5.08 29.87
C ALA A 234 4.29 5.39 30.22
N ASP A 235 3.40 5.36 29.22
CA ASP A 235 1.99 5.71 29.37
C ASP A 235 1.24 4.68 30.25
N ASN A 236 1.58 3.39 30.15
CA ASN A 236 0.97 2.31 30.93
C ASN A 236 1.72 1.96 32.22
N LYS A 237 2.82 2.66 32.53
CA LYS A 237 3.68 2.42 33.71
C LYS A 237 4.13 0.95 33.85
N ILE A 238 4.47 0.33 32.73
CA ILE A 238 4.92 -1.07 32.71
C ILE A 238 6.36 -1.12 33.21
N HIS A 239 6.66 -2.02 34.16
CA HIS A 239 7.98 -2.13 34.80
C HIS A 239 8.88 -3.22 34.20
N THR A 240 8.51 -3.76 33.04
CA THR A 240 9.23 -4.84 32.36
C THR A 240 10.51 -4.31 31.70
N LYS A 241 11.66 -4.91 32.03
CA LYS A 241 12.96 -4.53 31.44
C LYS A 241 13.10 -4.97 29.98
N ASN A 242 12.46 -6.07 29.58
CA ASN A 242 12.61 -6.66 28.25
C ASN A 242 11.24 -6.82 27.58
N MET A 243 10.69 -5.75 27.00
CA MET A 243 9.45 -5.85 26.24
C MET A 243 9.74 -6.30 24.80
N ARG A 244 9.12 -7.39 24.35
CA ARG A 244 9.27 -7.89 22.98
C ARG A 244 8.47 -7.00 22.03
N ILE A 245 9.08 -6.58 20.93
CA ILE A 245 8.40 -5.79 19.89
C ILE A 245 8.08 -6.69 18.70
N VAL A 246 6.81 -6.75 18.34
CA VAL A 246 6.35 -7.46 17.14
C VAL A 246 5.80 -6.43 16.15
N LEU A 247 6.43 -6.35 14.99
CA LEU A 247 6.03 -5.49 13.89
C LEU A 247 5.23 -6.30 12.87
N VAL A 248 3.97 -5.92 12.69
CA VAL A 248 3.03 -6.52 11.74
C VAL A 248 3.00 -5.67 10.47
N ALA A 249 3.11 -6.29 9.31
CA ALA A 249 2.99 -5.64 8.02
C ALA A 249 2.00 -6.40 7.13
N GLU A 250 1.39 -5.73 6.16
CA GLU A 250 0.51 -6.35 5.18
C GLU A 250 1.00 -6.01 3.78
N ALA A 251 1.01 -7.00 2.90
CA ALA A 251 1.27 -6.80 1.47
C ALA A 251 0.33 -7.68 0.64
N TYR A 252 0.08 -7.27 -0.60
CA TYR A 252 -0.68 -8.08 -1.54
C TYR A 252 0.25 -9.02 -2.30
N SER A 253 -0.20 -10.24 -2.60
CA SER A 253 0.58 -11.25 -3.34
C SER A 253 1.02 -10.79 -4.72
N VAL A 254 0.27 -9.88 -5.34
CA VAL A 254 0.60 -9.25 -6.62
C VAL A 254 1.78 -8.28 -6.53
N ASP A 255 2.18 -7.88 -5.32
CA ASP A 255 3.32 -7.00 -5.08
C ASP A 255 4.58 -7.81 -4.76
N GLN A 256 5.19 -8.37 -5.82
CA GLN A 256 6.37 -9.22 -5.70
C GLN A 256 7.56 -8.49 -5.05
N ASN A 257 7.71 -7.18 -5.30
CA ASN A 257 8.81 -6.40 -4.75
C ASN A 257 8.69 -6.30 -3.23
N LEU A 258 7.53 -5.88 -2.74
CA LEU A 258 7.31 -5.69 -1.30
C LEU A 258 7.33 -7.03 -0.55
N THR A 259 6.71 -8.07 -1.12
CA THR A 259 6.71 -9.41 -0.51
C THR A 259 8.11 -10.03 -0.45
N SER A 260 8.92 -9.87 -1.51
CA SER A 260 10.33 -10.31 -1.51
C SER A 260 11.17 -9.50 -0.52
N LEU A 261 10.93 -8.19 -0.41
CA LEU A 261 11.62 -7.33 0.54
C LEU A 261 11.33 -7.75 2.00
N TYR A 262 10.08 -8.06 2.33
CA TYR A 262 9.71 -8.58 3.64
C TYR A 262 10.41 -9.91 3.96
N GLN A 263 10.40 -10.85 3.02
CA GLN A 263 11.11 -12.14 3.19
C GLN A 263 12.62 -11.94 3.40
N LYS A 264 13.25 -11.08 2.58
CA LYS A 264 14.68 -10.75 2.70
C LYS A 264 15.05 -10.14 4.06
N LEU A 265 14.13 -9.38 4.65
CA LEU A 265 14.32 -8.71 5.94
C LEU A 265 13.86 -9.52 7.14
N GLY A 266 13.57 -10.81 6.96
CA GLY A 266 13.26 -11.74 8.04
C GLY A 266 11.81 -11.72 8.53
N PHE A 267 10.89 -11.09 7.78
CA PHE A 267 9.47 -11.20 8.11
C PHE A 267 8.95 -12.62 7.82
N SER A 268 8.25 -13.17 8.79
CA SER A 268 7.56 -14.45 8.68
C SER A 268 6.11 -14.26 8.23
N VAL A 269 5.60 -15.17 7.40
CA VAL A 269 4.20 -15.14 6.96
C VAL A 269 3.32 -15.70 8.08
N LYS A 270 2.35 -14.91 8.57
CA LYS A 270 1.39 -15.36 9.59
C LYS A 270 0.07 -15.83 8.99
N ASN A 271 -0.48 -15.06 8.05
CA ASN A 271 -1.81 -15.31 7.53
C ASN A 271 -1.93 -14.90 6.06
N LYS A 272 -2.83 -15.56 5.32
CA LYS A 272 -3.21 -15.21 3.95
C LYS A 272 -4.73 -15.15 3.86
N THR A 273 -5.27 -14.08 3.29
CA THR A 273 -6.72 -13.91 3.13
C THR A 273 -7.06 -13.34 1.76
N THR A 274 -8.22 -13.70 1.22
CA THR A 274 -8.80 -13.09 0.01
C THR A 274 -9.56 -11.81 0.34
N LYS A 275 -9.67 -11.39 1.60
CA LYS A 275 -10.23 -10.09 1.96
C LYS A 275 -9.19 -9.02 1.62
N LEU A 276 -9.48 -8.13 0.67
CA LEU A 276 -8.51 -7.10 0.29
C LEU A 276 -8.52 -5.96 1.30
N ASP A 277 -9.70 -5.46 1.70
CA ASP A 277 -9.82 -4.39 2.70
C ASP A 277 -9.37 -4.85 4.11
N PRO A 278 -8.34 -4.23 4.71
CA PRO A 278 -7.83 -4.59 6.03
C PRO A 278 -8.69 -4.15 7.21
N TYR A 279 -9.67 -3.28 6.98
CA TYR A 279 -10.51 -2.72 8.04
C TYR A 279 -12.01 -2.98 7.87
N SER A 280 -12.43 -3.53 6.72
CA SER A 280 -13.81 -3.99 6.53
C SER A 280 -14.10 -5.26 7.33
N ALA A 281 -15.21 -5.24 8.07
CA ALA A 281 -15.81 -6.44 8.65
C ALA A 281 -16.58 -7.27 7.60
N GLU A 282 -17.08 -6.60 6.55
CA GLU A 282 -17.88 -7.19 5.50
C GLU A 282 -17.01 -8.03 4.56
N ALA A 283 -17.53 -9.20 4.14
CA ALA A 283 -16.88 -10.04 3.13
C ALA A 283 -16.91 -9.35 1.76
N THR A 284 -15.92 -9.64 0.91
CA THR A 284 -15.89 -9.16 -0.47
C THR A 284 -17.18 -9.52 -1.20
N LYS A 285 -17.86 -8.52 -1.79
CA LYS A 285 -19.19 -8.68 -2.40
C LYS A 285 -19.22 -9.80 -3.45
N HIS A 286 -20.36 -10.48 -3.61
CA HIS A 286 -20.55 -11.53 -4.61
C HIS A 286 -20.57 -10.96 -6.05
N PHE A 287 -19.99 -11.70 -7.00
CA PHE A 287 -20.03 -11.42 -8.45
C PHE A 287 -21.32 -12.01 -9.05
N PHE A 288 -22.09 -11.18 -9.77
CA PHE A 288 -23.36 -11.54 -10.42
C PHE A 288 -24.30 -12.39 -9.54
N TYR A 289 -24.24 -12.23 -8.20
CA TYR A 289 -24.95 -13.09 -7.24
C TYR A 289 -24.62 -14.59 -7.29
N VAL A 290 -23.68 -15.03 -8.14
CA VAL A 290 -23.43 -16.46 -8.44
C VAL A 290 -22.00 -16.90 -8.09
N ILE A 291 -20.98 -16.06 -8.32
CA ILE A 291 -19.58 -16.43 -8.01
C ILE A 291 -19.09 -15.59 -6.83
N PRO A 292 -18.60 -16.18 -5.73
CA PRO A 292 -17.99 -15.39 -4.67
C PRO A 292 -16.70 -14.74 -5.18
N ALA A 293 -16.54 -13.43 -5.00
CA ALA A 293 -15.34 -12.71 -5.43
C ALA A 293 -14.06 -13.29 -4.83
N GLY A 294 -14.14 -13.86 -3.62
CA GLY A 294 -13.04 -14.62 -3.01
C GLY A 294 -12.56 -15.81 -3.84
N ALA A 295 -13.43 -16.49 -4.58
CA ALA A 295 -13.03 -17.59 -5.46
C ALA A 295 -12.28 -17.06 -6.70
N LEU A 296 -12.70 -15.93 -7.27
CA LEU A 296 -11.99 -15.28 -8.37
C LEU A 296 -10.61 -14.77 -7.91
N LEU A 297 -10.55 -14.13 -6.74
CA LEU A 297 -9.29 -13.68 -6.15
C LEU A 297 -8.34 -14.86 -5.91
N ASN A 298 -8.85 -15.97 -5.37
CA ASN A 298 -8.07 -17.19 -5.17
C ASN A 298 -7.57 -17.77 -6.51
N PHE A 299 -8.43 -17.81 -7.53
CA PHE A 299 -8.10 -18.28 -8.87
C PHE A 299 -6.95 -17.48 -9.51
N PHE A 300 -6.97 -16.15 -9.38
CA PHE A 300 -5.90 -15.28 -9.88
C PHE A 300 -4.71 -15.14 -8.91
N GLY A 301 -4.71 -15.88 -7.80
CA GLY A 301 -3.63 -15.83 -6.81
C GLY A 301 -3.50 -14.50 -6.09
N VAL A 302 -4.59 -13.73 -5.99
CA VAL A 302 -4.63 -12.40 -5.34
C VAL A 302 -5.04 -12.56 -3.88
N PHE A 303 -4.08 -12.34 -2.98
CA PHE A 303 -4.26 -12.46 -1.53
C PHE A 303 -3.66 -11.27 -0.82
N ARG A 304 -4.25 -10.88 0.29
CA ARG A 304 -3.56 -10.09 1.32
C ARG A 304 -2.82 -11.03 2.24
N VAL A 305 -1.52 -10.80 2.38
CA VAL A 305 -0.61 -11.59 3.22
C VAL A 305 -0.18 -10.74 4.40
N THR A 306 -0.37 -11.26 5.61
CA THR A 306 0.08 -10.64 6.86
C THR A 306 1.44 -11.22 7.23
N TYR A 307 2.39 -10.32 7.45
CA TYR A 307 3.77 -10.60 7.80
C TYR A 307 4.05 -10.14 9.23
N GLU A 308 4.89 -10.87 9.95
CA GLU A 308 5.34 -10.51 11.29
C GLU A 308 6.87 -10.58 11.40
N LEU A 309 7.44 -9.55 12.00
CA LEU A 309 8.84 -9.47 12.36
C LEU A 309 8.96 -9.24 13.86
N GLN A 310 9.73 -10.10 14.53
CA GLN A 310 10.15 -9.85 15.90
C GLN A 310 11.41 -8.99 15.84
N LEU A 311 11.41 -7.85 16.53
CA LEU A 311 12.59 -7.00 16.59
C LEU A 311 13.46 -7.43 17.77
N ASP A 312 14.72 -7.69 17.48
CA ASP A 312 15.78 -7.73 18.48
C ASP A 312 15.91 -6.30 19.00
N ASN A 313 15.29 -6.01 20.14
CA ASN A 313 15.73 -5.00 21.09
C ASN A 313 14.93 -5.12 22.38
N VAL A 314 15.67 -5.39 23.45
CA VAL A 314 15.35 -4.98 24.80
C VAL A 314 15.23 -3.46 24.78
N VAL A 315 14.06 -2.92 25.10
CA VAL A 315 13.95 -1.48 25.35
C VAL A 315 14.74 -1.22 26.63
N ASP A 316 15.99 -0.77 26.50
CA ASP A 316 16.69 -0.13 27.60
C ASP A 316 15.89 1.12 27.94
N LEU A 317 15.01 0.98 28.93
CA LEU A 317 14.24 2.08 29.47
C LEU A 317 15.24 3.13 29.95
N VAL A 318 15.33 4.24 29.22
CA VAL A 318 16.03 5.44 29.66
C VAL A 318 15.34 5.93 30.92
N ALA A 319 15.75 5.39 32.06
CA ALA A 319 15.43 5.85 33.39
C ALA A 319 16.28 7.09 33.73
N GLU A 320 16.36 8.07 32.83
CA GLU A 320 17.08 9.33 33.05
C GLU A 320 16.12 10.51 32.98
N SER A 321 15.23 10.65 33.96
CA SER A 321 14.65 11.98 34.24
C SER A 321 14.09 12.17 35.66
N SER A 322 13.87 11.10 36.42
CA SER A 322 13.32 11.20 37.79
C SER A 322 14.40 11.12 38.89
N ALA A 323 15.54 10.46 38.65
CA ALA A 323 16.65 10.38 39.61
C ALA A 323 17.49 11.68 39.65
N ALA A 324 17.76 12.30 38.50
CA ALA A 324 18.55 13.54 38.42
C ALA A 324 17.83 14.75 39.05
N LYS A 325 16.49 14.79 39.00
CA LYS A 325 15.69 15.85 39.67
C LYS A 325 15.63 15.68 41.19
N LYS A 326 15.64 14.45 41.72
CA LYS A 326 15.68 14.22 43.17
C LYS A 326 17.04 14.60 43.79
N ASN A 327 18.15 14.39 43.09
CA ASN A 327 19.47 14.78 43.60
C ASN A 327 19.72 16.30 43.59
N LYS A 328 19.19 17.06 42.62
CA LYS A 328 19.28 18.54 42.65
C LYS A 328 18.43 19.18 43.76
N ASN A 329 17.26 18.61 44.08
CA ASN A 329 16.43 19.12 45.18
C ASN A 329 16.92 18.72 46.58
N LYS A 330 17.70 17.63 46.72
CA LYS A 330 18.35 17.27 47.98
C LYS A 330 19.59 18.12 48.26
N LEU A 331 20.33 18.54 47.23
CA LEU A 331 21.50 19.42 47.40
C LEU A 331 21.11 20.87 47.76
N ARG A 332 19.98 21.38 47.24
CA ARG A 332 19.50 22.75 47.54
C ARG A 332 18.84 22.93 48.91
N LYS A 333 18.58 21.85 49.65
CA LYS A 333 18.03 21.91 51.03
C LYS A 333 19.11 21.82 52.11
N ARG A 334 20.40 21.86 51.74
CA ARG A 334 21.54 21.75 52.66
C ARG A 334 22.52 22.92 52.62
N THR A 335 22.11 24.06 52.06
CA THR A 335 22.86 25.33 52.10
C THR A 335 22.06 26.38 52.81
#